data_AF-A0A2G6MUF4-F1
#
_entry.id   AF-A0A2G6MUF4-F1
#
_cell.length_a   1.000
_cell.length_b   1.000
_cell.length_c   1.000
_cell.angle_alpha   90.00
_cell.angle_beta   90.00
_cell.angle_gamma   90.00
#
_symmetry.space_group_name_H-M   'P 1'
#
loop_
_entity.id
_entity.type
_entity.pdbx_description
1 polymer ?
#
loop_
_entity_poly.entity_id
_entity_poly.type
_entity_poly.pdbx_seq_one_letter_code
_entity_poly.pdbx_strand_id
1 'polypeptide(L)'
;MAGAGMAAHLAGVLAAHTTIPIIGVPIDASSLNGLDALFSTVQMPPGIPVATMGIGKAGAKNAAVLAARILGIDDERLQQQLVQYARDMENQVREKNQALQG
;
A
#
# COMPACT_ATOMS: atom_id res chain seq x y z
N MET A 1 -4.67 8.44 -1.12
CA MET A 1 -3.36 7.79 -0.89
C MET A 1 -2.29 8.86 -0.82
N ALA A 2 -1.29 8.71 0.04
CA ALA A 2 -0.20 9.66 0.20
C ALA A 2 1.15 8.93 0.21
N GLY A 3 2.08 9.38 -0.63
CA GLY A 3 3.47 8.92 -0.63
C GLY A 3 4.39 10.03 -0.13
N ALA A 4 5.25 9.72 0.84
CA ALA A 4 6.24 10.68 1.34
C ALA A 4 7.51 9.96 1.80
N GLY A 5 8.67 10.60 1.57
CA GLY A 5 9.97 10.15 2.03
C GLY A 5 10.52 11.04 3.15
N MET A 6 11.63 10.63 3.75
CA MET A 6 12.28 11.34 4.87
C MET A 6 11.30 11.52 6.05
N ALA A 7 11.11 12.75 6.55
CA ALA A 7 10.05 13.07 7.52
C ALA A 7 8.67 13.04 6.84
N ALA A 8 8.09 11.84 6.77
CA ALA A 8 6.88 11.55 6.01
C ALA A 8 5.59 12.06 6.68
N HIS A 9 5.42 13.38 6.81
CA HIS A 9 4.28 13.99 7.49
C HIS A 9 2.99 14.08 6.66
N LEU A 10 3.06 13.97 5.32
CA LEU A 10 1.92 14.19 4.44
C LEU A 10 0.71 13.30 4.80
N ALA A 11 0.94 12.01 5.08
CA ALA A 11 -0.12 11.09 5.44
C ALA A 11 -0.80 11.47 6.76
N GLY A 12 -0.02 11.88 7.77
CA GLY A 12 -0.54 12.30 9.06
C GLY A 12 -1.33 13.61 8.99
N VAL A 13 -0.84 14.59 8.22
CA VAL A 13 -1.54 15.86 8.00
C VAL A 13 -2.89 15.62 7.33
N LEU A 14 -2.93 14.79 6.30
CA LEU A 14 -4.19 14.45 5.63
C LEU A 14 -5.16 13.74 6.58
N ALA A 15 -4.68 12.75 7.33
CA ALA A 15 -5.50 11.99 8.28
C ALA A 15 -6.09 12.85 9.40
N ALA A 16 -5.38 13.90 9.82
CA ALA A 16 -5.88 14.84 10.83
C ALA A 16 -7.01 15.76 10.31
N HIS A 17 -7.16 15.91 8.99
CA HIS A 17 -8.09 16.87 8.38
C HIS A 17 -9.23 16.20 7.61
N THR A 18 -9.38 14.88 7.70
CA THR A 18 -10.45 14.16 7.00
C THR A 18 -10.93 12.94 7.77
N THR A 19 -12.16 12.53 7.48
CA THR A 19 -12.77 11.31 8.02
C THR A 19 -12.64 10.11 7.08
N ILE A 20 -12.20 10.32 5.83
CA ILE A 20 -11.99 9.22 4.89
C ILE A 20 -10.68 8.48 5.18
N PRO A 21 -10.59 7.17 4.92
CA PRO A 21 -9.38 6.40 5.18
C PRO A 21 -8.16 6.93 4.40
N ILE A 22 -7.03 7.07 5.08
CA ILE A 22 -5.74 7.43 4.48
C ILE A 22 -4.82 6.22 4.43
N ILE A 23 -4.30 5.93 3.22
CA ILE A 23 -3.25 4.94 2.99
C ILE A 23 -1.93 5.67 2.75
N GLY A 24 -0.92 5.38 3.58
CA GLY A 24 0.41 5.95 3.54
C GLY A 24 1.43 5.00 2.90
N VAL A 25 2.27 5.52 1.99
CA VAL A 25 3.37 4.76 1.36
C VAL A 25 4.69 5.44 1.68
N PRO A 26 5.52 4.84 2.55
CA PRO A 26 6.87 5.35 2.81
C PRO A 26 7.74 5.26 1.56
N ILE A 27 8.44 6.34 1.23
CA ILE A 27 9.36 6.40 0.07
C ILE A 27 10.81 6.29 0.55
N ASP A 28 11.61 5.49 -0.15
CA ASP A 28 13.03 5.20 0.08
C ASP A 28 13.97 6.34 -0.36
N ALA A 29 13.62 7.58 -0.03
CA ALA A 29 14.33 8.78 -0.48
C ALA A 29 15.47 9.24 0.45
N SER A 30 15.74 8.49 1.54
CA SER A 30 16.71 8.86 2.58
C SER A 30 17.92 7.94 2.59
N SER A 31 18.99 8.35 3.29
CA SER A 31 20.16 7.50 3.58
C SER A 31 19.81 6.27 4.44
N LEU A 32 18.64 6.26 5.06
CA LEU A 32 18.13 5.16 5.88
C LEU A 32 17.21 4.21 5.09
N ASN A 33 17.26 4.25 3.75
CA ASN A 33 16.47 3.40 2.86
C ASN A 33 14.96 3.42 3.21
N GLY A 34 14.44 4.57 3.64
CA GLY A 34 13.03 4.76 3.97
C GLY A 34 12.59 4.26 5.35
N LEU A 35 13.50 3.82 6.22
CA LEU A 35 13.16 3.43 7.60
C LEU A 35 12.62 4.62 8.42
N ASP A 36 13.19 5.80 8.20
CA ASP A 36 12.71 7.07 8.73
C ASP A 36 11.30 7.40 8.24
N ALA A 37 11.05 7.25 6.93
CA ALA A 37 9.73 7.44 6.35
C ALA A 37 8.71 6.43 6.89
N LEU A 38 9.12 5.17 7.08
CA LEU A 38 8.27 4.12 7.64
C LEU A 38 7.81 4.48 9.04
N PHE A 39 8.76 4.79 9.94
CA PHE A 39 8.41 5.17 11.32
C PHE A 39 7.59 6.47 11.36
N SER A 40 7.92 7.46 10.53
CA SER A 40 7.16 8.71 10.45
C SER A 40 5.72 8.50 9.97
N THR A 41 5.45 7.46 9.17
CA THR A 41 4.11 7.18 8.63
C THR A 41 3.30 6.25 9.54
N VAL A 42 3.93 5.25 10.17
CA VAL A 42 3.23 4.22 10.97
C VAL A 42 2.99 4.62 12.42
N GLN A 43 3.87 5.46 13.00
CA GLN A 43 3.81 5.84 14.41
C GLN A 43 2.81 6.98 14.66
N MET A 44 1.55 6.77 14.25
CA MET A 44 0.49 7.74 14.46
C MET A 44 -0.02 7.75 15.91
N PRO A 45 -0.39 8.91 16.47
CA PRO A 45 -1.01 8.99 17.78
C PRO A 45 -2.42 8.36 17.77
N PRO A 46 -2.95 7.96 18.94
CA PRO A 46 -4.31 7.45 19.08
C PRO A 46 -5.34 8.43 18.49
N GLY A 47 -6.29 7.90 17.72
CA GLY A 47 -7.39 8.67 17.12
C GLY A 47 -7.14 9.23 15.73
N ILE A 48 -5.91 9.16 15.20
CA ILE A 48 -5.56 9.65 13.84
C ILE A 48 -4.92 8.51 13.03
N PRO A 49 -5.68 7.48 12.60
CA PRO A 49 -5.10 6.29 11.97
C PRO A 49 -4.61 6.55 10.54
N VAL A 50 -3.51 5.89 10.17
CA VAL A 50 -3.00 5.79 8.79
C VAL A 50 -2.74 4.33 8.46
N ALA A 51 -3.24 3.84 7.33
CA ALA A 51 -2.94 2.50 6.83
C ALA A 51 -1.58 2.52 6.10
N THR A 52 -0.50 2.18 6.82
CA THR A 52 0.88 2.26 6.29
C THR A 52 1.28 1.00 5.54
N MET A 53 1.73 1.17 4.29
CA MET A 53 2.20 0.08 3.43
C MET A 53 3.71 -0.14 3.57
N GLY A 54 4.23 -1.17 2.89
CA GLY A 54 5.68 -1.38 2.77
C GLY A 54 6.39 -0.19 2.11
N ILE A 55 7.72 -0.15 2.22
CA ILE A 55 8.53 0.93 1.63
C ILE A 55 8.57 0.82 0.10
N GLY A 56 8.52 1.96 -0.59
CA GLY A 56 8.82 2.10 -2.01
C GLY A 56 7.78 1.47 -2.95
N LYS A 57 8.24 0.94 -4.09
CA LYS A 57 7.38 0.46 -5.19
C LYS A 57 6.43 -0.66 -4.78
N ALA A 58 6.89 -1.60 -3.96
CA ALA A 58 6.05 -2.68 -3.45
C ALA A 58 4.91 -2.12 -2.58
N GLY A 59 5.23 -1.13 -1.73
CA GLY A 59 4.24 -0.38 -0.96
C GLY A 59 3.20 0.32 -1.82
N ALA A 60 3.64 1.02 -2.86
CA ALA A 60 2.75 1.72 -3.79
C ALA A 60 1.78 0.75 -4.49
N LYS A 61 2.27 -0.42 -4.91
CA LYS A 61 1.43 -1.48 -5.49
C LYS A 61 0.39 -1.97 -4.48
N ASN A 62 0.82 -2.24 -3.24
CA ASN A 62 -0.09 -2.70 -2.19
C ASN A 62 -1.09 -1.62 -1.78
N ALA A 63 -0.71 -0.34 -1.81
CA ALA A 63 -1.63 0.77 -1.54
C ALA A 63 -2.79 0.79 -2.55
N ALA A 64 -2.48 0.62 -3.84
CA ALA A 64 -3.49 0.56 -4.88
C ALA A 64 -4.41 -0.66 -4.70
N VAL A 65 -3.84 -1.84 -4.40
CA VAL A 65 -4.62 -3.06 -4.14
C VAL A 65 -5.50 -2.91 -2.90
N LEU A 66 -4.99 -2.31 -1.81
CA LEU A 66 -5.77 -2.06 -0.60
C LEU A 66 -6.91 -1.07 -0.87
N ALA A 67 -6.63 0.03 -1.60
CA ALA A 67 -7.67 0.98 -2.00
C ALA A 67 -8.76 0.27 -2.82
N ALA A 68 -8.38 -0.57 -3.79
CA ALA A 68 -9.33 -1.35 -4.57
C ALA A 68 -10.14 -2.33 -3.70
N ARG A 69 -9.53 -2.98 -2.70
CA ARG A 69 -10.23 -3.85 -1.76
C ARG A 69 -11.23 -3.11 -0.89
N ILE A 70 -10.90 -1.90 -0.42
CA ILE A 70 -11.80 -1.06 0.36
C ILE A 70 -13.01 -0.65 -0.50
N LEU A 71 -12.76 -0.16 -1.71
CA LEU A 71 -13.81 0.23 -2.65
C LEU A 71 -14.66 -0.98 -3.09
N GLY A 72 -14.03 -2.14 -3.25
CA GLY A 72 -14.70 -3.38 -3.64
C GLY A 72 -15.69 -3.90 -2.59
N ILE A 73 -15.70 -3.38 -1.35
CA ILE A 73 -16.72 -3.78 -0.38
C ILE A 73 -18.13 -3.52 -0.92
N ASP A 74 -18.30 -2.47 -1.72
CA ASP A 74 -19.59 -2.02 -2.28
C ASP A 74 -19.60 -1.99 -3.82
N ASP A 75 -18.56 -2.52 -4.48
CA ASP A 75 -18.45 -2.60 -5.94
C ASP A 75 -18.18 -4.05 -6.37
N GLU A 76 -19.23 -4.77 -6.76
CA GLU A 76 -19.17 -6.16 -7.22
C GLU A 76 -18.26 -6.34 -8.44
N ARG A 77 -18.24 -5.37 -9.35
CA ARG A 77 -17.38 -5.43 -10.55
C ARG A 77 -15.91 -5.34 -10.14
N LEU A 78 -15.60 -4.48 -9.18
CA LEU A 78 -14.24 -4.37 -8.64
C LEU A 78 -13.83 -5.63 -7.86
N GLN A 79 -14.76 -6.26 -7.14
CA GLN A 79 -14.51 -7.57 -6.51
C GLN A 79 -14.14 -8.64 -7.53
N GLN A 80 -14.88 -8.73 -8.64
CA GLN A 80 -14.57 -9.68 -9.70
C GLN A 80 -13.17 -9.41 -10.30
N GLN A 81 -12.82 -8.14 -10.50
CA GLN A 81 -11.48 -7.76 -10.95
C GLN A 81 -10.39 -8.15 -9.94
N LEU A 82 -10.64 -8.01 -8.64
CA LEU A 82 -9.71 -8.43 -7.58
C LEU A 82 -9.53 -9.95 -7.54
N VAL A 83 -10.61 -10.72 -7.74
CA VAL A 83 -10.55 -12.18 -7.85
C VAL A 83 -9.73 -12.60 -9.06
N GLN A 84 -9.95 -11.97 -10.21
CA GLN A 84 -9.17 -12.26 -11.42
C GLN A 84 -7.70 -11.90 -11.21
N TYR A 85 -7.41 -10.73 -10.64
CA TYR A 85 -6.07 -10.30 -10.32
C TYR A 85 -5.33 -11.30 -9.40
N ALA A 86 -6.02 -11.90 -8.43
CA ALA A 86 -5.45 -12.94 -7.58
C ALA A 86 -5.11 -14.22 -8.35
N ARG A 87 -5.99 -14.66 -9.27
CA ARG A 87 -5.75 -15.82 -10.15
C ARG A 87 -4.56 -15.58 -11.08
N ASP A 88 -4.46 -14.38 -11.65
CA ASP A 88 -3.36 -14.03 -12.55
C ASP A 88 -2.00 -14.07 -11.81
N MET A 89 -1.95 -13.62 -10.55
CA MET A 89 -0.75 -13.75 -9.73
C MET A 89 -0.36 -15.20 -9.45
N GLU A 90 -1.35 -16.06 -9.16
CA GLU A 90 -1.10 -17.50 -8.95
C GLU A 90 -0.51 -18.14 -10.21
N ASN A 91 -1.09 -17.85 -11.37
CA ASN A 91 -0.62 -18.35 -12.66
C ASN A 91 0.82 -17.88 -12.95
N GLN A 92 1.13 -16.60 -12.72
CA GLN A 92 2.49 -16.07 -12.89
C GLN A 92 3.52 -16.78 -12.01
N VAL A 93 3.17 -17.12 -10.77
CA VAL A 93 4.08 -17.87 -9.87
C VAL A 93 4.26 -19.30 -10.39
N ARG A 94 3.18 -19.94 -10.83
CA ARG A 94 3.20 -21.30 -11.38
C ARG A 94 4.08 -21.39 -12.63
N GLU A 95 3.92 -20.46 -13.57
CA GLU A 95 4.70 -20.37 -14.81
C GLU A 95 6.19 -20.16 -14.52
N LYS A 96 6.52 -19.23 -13.60
CA LYS A 96 7.92 -19.00 -13.18
C LYS A 96 8.55 -20.24 -12.55
N ASN A 97 7.81 -20.97 -11.72
CA ASN A 97 8.31 -22.20 -11.12
C ASN A 97 8.57 -23.28 -12.16
N GLN A 98 7.69 -23.44 -13.16
CA GLN A 98 7.89 -24.40 -14.25
C GLN A 98 9.13 -24.06 -15.07
N ALA A 99 9.36 -22.77 -15.36
CA ALA A 99 10.53 -22.31 -16.12
C ALA A 99 11.87 -22.53 -15.39
N LEU A 100 11.87 -22.66 -14.06
CA LEU A 100 13.08 -22.96 -13.28
C LEU A 100 13.37 -24.46 -13.16
N GLN A 101 12.40 -25.32 -13.50
CA GLN A 101 12.50 -26.78 -13.40
C GLN A 101 12.88 -27.45 -14.72
N GLY A 102 12.93 -26.70 -15.84
CA GLY A 102 13.43 -27.15 -17.14
C GLY A 102 14.81 -26.57 -17.43
#